data_AF-A0A821B2G9-F1
#
_entry.id   AF-A0A821B2G9-F1
#
_cell.length_a   1.000
_cell.length_b   1.000
_cell.length_c   1.000
_cell.angle_alpha   90.00
_cell.angle_beta   90.00
_cell.angle_gamma   90.00
#
_symmetry.space_group_name_H-M   'P 1'
#
loop_
_entity.id
_entity.type
_entity.pdbx_description
1 polymer ?
#
loop_
_entity_poly.entity_id
_entity_poly.type
_entity_poly.pdbx_seq_one_letter_code
_entity_poly.pdbx_strand_id
1 'polypeptide(L)'
;MIEGKQKMALNMPMSFERSLKENKAYLFLNLIGWINDEKPIKLAFQFMSQRDFQTPLDEEDAAARVLDPIINTYRQLADGKTDIDIPYGCFLKDYHPCNW
;
A
#
# COMPACT_ATOMS: atom_id res chain seq x y z
N MET A 1 0.77 8.32 -22.84
CA MET A 1 0.87 7.20 -21.89
C MET A 1 2.19 7.36 -21.16
N ILE A 2 2.21 8.18 -20.11
CA ILE A 2 3.42 8.38 -19.29
C ILE A 2 3.36 7.27 -18.25
N GLU A 3 4.14 6.21 -18.46
CA GLU A 3 4.33 5.15 -17.48
C GLU A 3 4.87 5.79 -16.19
N GLY A 4 4.01 5.86 -15.17
CA GLY A 4 4.43 6.14 -13.81
C GLY A 4 5.43 5.07 -13.42
N LYS A 5 6.70 5.44 -13.27
CA LYS A 5 7.75 4.54 -12.80
C LYS A 5 7.38 4.09 -11.39
N GLN A 6 6.80 2.90 -11.28
CA GLN A 6 6.66 2.20 -10.01
C GLN A 6 8.08 1.89 -9.51
N LYS A 7 8.64 2.76 -8.67
CA LYS A 7 9.82 2.41 -7.90
C LYS A 7 9.40 1.39 -6.85
N MET A 8 9.63 0.11 -7.08
CA MET A 8 9.78 -0.85 -5.98
C MET A 8 10.81 -1.92 -6.30
N ALA A 9 11.71 -2.13 -5.35
CA ALA A 9 12.23 -3.45 -5.00
C ALA A 9 12.91 -3.33 -3.62
N LEU A 10 12.12 -3.21 -2.54
CA LEU A 10 12.61 -3.66 -1.24
C LEU A 10 12.34 -5.16 -1.19
N ASN A 11 13.36 -5.96 -1.50
CA ASN A 11 13.29 -7.41 -1.33
C ASN A 11 13.29 -7.72 0.16
N MET A 12 12.17 -8.19 0.69
CA MET A 12 12.10 -8.65 2.09
C MET A 12 12.61 -10.10 2.14
N PRO A 13 13.71 -10.39 2.86
CA PRO A 13 14.16 -11.76 3.01
C PRO A 13 13.19 -12.55 3.89
N MET A 14 12.74 -13.73 3.41
CA MET A 14 11.83 -14.66 4.09
C MET A 14 12.25 -15.02 5.53
N SER A 15 13.55 -14.95 5.83
CA SER A 15 14.09 -15.20 7.18
C SER A 15 13.75 -14.09 8.18
N PHE A 16 13.74 -12.84 7.74
CA PHE A 16 13.35 -11.70 8.57
C PHE A 16 11.85 -11.71 8.85
N GLU A 17 11.07 -12.03 7.81
CA GLU A 17 9.64 -12.28 7.94
C GLU A 17 9.39 -13.31 9.05
N ARG A 18 9.87 -14.57 8.90
CA ARG A 18 9.56 -15.70 9.79
C ARG A 18 9.78 -15.39 11.28
N SER A 19 10.90 -14.74 11.61
CA SER A 19 11.25 -14.36 12.99
C SER A 19 10.20 -13.43 13.63
N LEU A 20 9.56 -12.56 12.86
CA LEU A 20 8.58 -11.61 13.37
C LEU A 20 7.26 -12.31 13.78
N LYS A 21 6.76 -13.29 13.02
CA LYS A 21 5.51 -13.99 13.38
C LYS A 21 5.63 -14.82 14.62
N GLU A 22 6.79 -15.45 14.83
CA GLU A 22 7.07 -16.19 16.08
C GLU A 22 6.97 -15.25 17.30
N ASN A 23 7.32 -13.97 17.12
CA ASN A 23 7.20 -12.91 18.13
C ASN A 23 5.85 -12.16 18.09
N LYS A 24 4.83 -12.70 17.40
CA LYS A 24 3.51 -12.07 17.21
C LYS A 24 3.56 -10.68 16.55
N ALA A 25 4.62 -10.40 15.79
CA ALA A 25 4.73 -9.24 14.94
C ALA A 25 4.38 -9.62 13.49
N TYR A 26 3.48 -8.86 12.88
CA TYR A 26 3.04 -9.07 11.51
C TYR A 26 3.65 -8.01 10.62
N LEU A 27 4.15 -8.42 9.46
CA LEU A 27 4.83 -7.55 8.51
C LEU A 27 4.31 -7.83 7.10
N PHE A 28 3.96 -6.76 6.40
CA PHE A 28 3.49 -6.78 5.01
C PHE A 28 3.98 -5.51 4.31
N LEU A 29 3.98 -5.51 2.98
CA LEU A 29 4.34 -4.35 2.16
C LEU A 29 3.13 -3.90 1.35
N ASN A 30 2.84 -2.60 1.36
CA ASN A 30 1.71 -2.02 0.61
C ASN A 30 2.17 -1.40 -0.71
N LEU A 31 1.59 -1.84 -1.82
CA LEU A 31 1.65 -1.22 -3.14
C LEU A 31 0.55 -0.17 -3.25
N ILE A 32 0.84 1.05 -2.80
CA ILE A 32 -0.20 2.07 -2.64
C ILE A 32 -0.68 2.62 -4.00
N GLY A 33 0.22 2.77 -4.98
CA GLY A 33 -0.09 3.29 -6.32
C GLY A 33 0.45 4.71 -6.53
N TRP A 34 -0.01 5.38 -7.59
CA TRP A 34 0.45 6.74 -7.94
C TRP A 34 -0.46 7.80 -7.32
N ILE A 35 0.07 8.48 -6.30
CA ILE A 35 -0.69 9.38 -5.44
C ILE A 35 -0.36 10.86 -5.66
N ASN A 36 0.88 11.17 -6.04
CA ASN A 36 1.33 12.55 -6.22
C ASN A 36 2.14 12.71 -7.52
N ASP A 37 2.02 13.86 -8.16
CA ASP A 37 2.86 14.20 -9.31
C ASP A 37 4.29 14.51 -8.85
N GLU A 38 5.22 13.59 -9.12
CA GLU A 38 6.64 13.73 -8.77
C GLU A 38 7.39 14.78 -9.60
N LYS A 39 6.72 15.47 -10.53
CA LYS A 39 7.32 16.60 -11.26
C LYS A 39 7.67 17.74 -10.30
N PRO A 40 8.66 18.59 -10.64
CA PRO A 40 8.91 19.81 -9.89
C PRO A 40 7.63 20.66 -9.76
N ILE A 41 7.41 21.26 -8.58
CA ILE A 41 6.15 21.94 -8.20
C ILE A 41 5.60 22.88 -9.29
N LYS A 42 6.47 23.66 -9.95
CA LYS A 42 6.07 24.59 -11.01
C LYS A 42 5.51 23.87 -12.23
N LEU A 43 6.12 22.75 -12.60
CA LEU A 43 5.71 21.94 -13.75
C LEU A 43 4.43 21.15 -13.43
N ALA A 44 4.33 20.58 -12.23
CA ALA A 44 3.12 19.92 -11.77
C ALA A 44 1.92 20.88 -11.79
N PHE A 45 2.09 22.10 -11.25
CA PHE A 45 1.04 23.13 -11.25
C PHE A 45 0.62 23.56 -12.66
N GLN A 46 1.58 23.71 -13.58
CA GLN A 46 1.29 24.01 -14.99
C GLN A 46 0.48 22.90 -15.64
N PHE A 47 0.81 21.64 -15.38
CA PHE A 47 0.12 20.48 -15.96
C PHE A 47 -1.28 20.33 -15.40
N MET A 48 -1.46 20.49 -14.09
CA MET A 48 -2.76 20.54 -13.45
C MET A 48 -3.62 21.65 -14.08
N SER A 49 -3.12 22.88 -14.18
CA SER A 49 -3.89 24.03 -14.68
C SER A 49 -4.20 23.96 -16.19
N GLN A 50 -3.30 23.43 -17.01
CA GLN A 50 -3.43 23.47 -18.48
C GLN A 50 -4.00 22.20 -19.08
N ARG A 51 -3.84 21.06 -18.40
CA ARG A 51 -4.19 19.73 -18.92
C ARG A 51 -5.16 18.98 -18.01
N ASP A 52 -5.65 19.65 -16.95
CA ASP A 52 -6.51 19.05 -15.92
C ASP A 52 -5.94 17.71 -15.43
N PHE A 53 -4.62 17.68 -15.27
CA PHE A 53 -3.91 16.48 -14.89
C PHE A 53 -4.01 16.27 -13.39
N GLN A 54 -4.49 15.08 -13.00
CA GLN A 54 -4.47 14.58 -11.63
C GLN A 54 -4.01 13.14 -11.62
N THR A 55 -3.40 12.71 -10.50
CA THR A 55 -3.05 11.32 -10.28
C THR A 55 -4.29 10.44 -10.09
N PRO A 56 -4.22 9.13 -10.40
CA PRO A 56 -5.38 8.24 -10.26
C PRO A 56 -5.87 8.03 -8.83
N LEU A 57 -5.00 8.25 -7.84
CA LEU A 57 -5.30 8.14 -6.42
C LEU A 57 -4.89 9.44 -5.72
N ASP A 58 -5.59 9.74 -4.63
CA ASP A 58 -5.25 10.83 -3.73
C ASP A 58 -4.64 10.34 -2.41
N GLU A 59 -4.31 11.27 -1.51
CA GLU A 59 -3.72 10.96 -0.21
C GLU A 59 -4.67 10.20 0.73
N GLU A 60 -5.99 10.35 0.57
CA GLU A 60 -6.99 9.64 1.37
C GLU A 60 -7.06 8.17 0.96
N ASP A 61 -7.08 7.89 -0.36
CA ASP A 61 -6.97 6.55 -0.91
C ASP A 61 -5.70 5.85 -0.44
N ALA A 62 -4.60 6.60 -0.41
CA ALA A 62 -3.32 6.09 0.06
C ALA A 62 -3.35 5.69 1.53
N ALA A 63 -3.87 6.58 2.38
CA ALA A 63 -4.00 6.34 3.81
C ALA A 63 -4.94 5.15 4.10
N ALA A 64 -6.05 5.05 3.37
CA ALA A 64 -6.98 3.93 3.48
C ALA A 64 -6.29 2.60 3.18
N ARG A 65 -5.51 2.51 2.11
CA ARG A 65 -4.74 1.31 1.73
C ARG A 65 -3.68 0.93 2.78
N VAL A 66 -3.03 1.91 3.40
CA VAL A 66 -2.04 1.65 4.47
C VAL A 66 -2.71 1.11 5.72
N LEU A 67 -3.87 1.65 6.09
CA LEU A 67 -4.57 1.32 7.34
C LEU A 67 -5.47 0.09 7.24
N ASP A 68 -5.96 -0.26 6.05
CA ASP A 68 -6.93 -1.33 5.85
C ASP A 68 -6.53 -2.67 6.51
N PRO A 69 -5.29 -3.19 6.37
CA PRO A 69 -4.92 -4.47 6.97
C PRO A 69 -5.05 -4.47 8.50
N ILE A 70 -4.88 -3.30 9.13
CA ILE A 70 -4.98 -3.13 10.58
C ILE A 70 -6.46 -3.00 10.97
N ILE A 71 -7.17 -2.07 10.33
CA ILE A 71 -8.57 -1.78 10.66
C ILE A 71 -9.47 -2.97 10.36
N ASN A 72 -9.32 -3.60 9.19
CA ASN A 72 -10.11 -4.77 8.81
C ASN A 72 -9.86 -5.95 9.77
N THR A 73 -8.60 -6.20 10.14
CA THR A 73 -8.26 -7.22 11.15
C THR A 73 -8.92 -6.91 12.50
N TYR A 74 -8.81 -5.67 12.98
CA TYR A 74 -9.43 -5.26 14.24
C TYR A 74 -10.95 -5.42 14.22
N ARG A 75 -11.62 -5.03 13.13
CA ARG A 75 -13.08 -5.18 12.98
C ARG A 75 -13.49 -6.64 13.03
N GLN A 76 -12.78 -7.52 12.31
CA GLN A 76 -13.06 -8.95 12.32
C GLN A 76 -12.89 -9.58 13.70
N LEU A 77 -11.86 -9.17 14.45
CA LEU A 77 -11.68 -9.59 15.84
C LEU A 77 -12.82 -9.10 16.74
N ALA A 78 -13.25 -7.84 16.57
CA ALA A 78 -14.36 -7.26 17.32
C ALA A 78 -15.69 -7.96 17.04
N ASP A 79 -15.89 -8.48 15.82
CA ASP A 79 -17.03 -9.29 15.43
C ASP A 79 -16.95 -10.75 15.95
N GLY A 80 -15.90 -11.09 16.71
CA GLY A 80 -15.73 -12.41 17.32
C GLY A 80 -15.16 -13.48 16.38
N LYS A 81 -14.65 -13.09 15.19
CA LYS A 81 -13.97 -14.05 14.31
C LYS A 81 -12.66 -14.50 14.93
N THR A 82 -12.43 -15.81 14.96
CA THR A 82 -11.19 -16.42 15.47
C THR A 82 -10.29 -16.93 14.36
N ASP A 83 -10.82 -17.10 13.15
CA ASP A 83 -10.09 -17.57 11.97
C ASP A 83 -9.92 -16.40 10.98
N ILE A 84 -8.98 -15.51 11.31
CA ILE A 84 -8.68 -14.30 10.52
C ILE A 84 -7.34 -14.50 9.85
N ASP A 85 -7.31 -14.41 8.53
CA ASP A 85 -6.08 -14.36 7.77
C ASP A 85 -5.50 -12.94 7.85
N ILE A 86 -4.51 -12.77 8.73
CA ILE A 86 -3.83 -11.49 8.91
C ILE A 86 -2.67 -11.44 7.90
N PRO A 87 -2.63 -10.43 7.01
CA PRO A 87 -1.56 -10.28 6.02
C PRO A 87 -0.18 -10.35 6.66
N TYR A 88 0.66 -11.22 6.10
CA TYR A 88 1.99 -11.49 6.62
C TYR A 88 2.90 -12.01 5.52
N GLY A 89 4.10 -11.44 5.39
CA GLY A 89 5.08 -11.86 4.39
C GLY A 89 4.69 -11.55 2.95
N CYS A 90 3.68 -10.70 2.75
CA CYS A 90 3.05 -10.53 1.45
C CYS A 90 3.11 -9.07 0.97
N PHE A 91 2.90 -8.91 -0.33
CA PHE A 91 2.62 -7.63 -0.95
C PHE A 91 1.12 -7.47 -1.04
N LEU A 92 0.63 -6.31 -0.62
CA LEU A 92 -0.76 -5.94 -0.75
C LEU A 92 -0.88 -4.94 -1.86
N LYS A 93 -1.74 -5.23 -2.84
CA LYS A 93 -2.13 -4.31 -3.89
C LYS A 93 -3.65 -4.23 -3.91
N ASP A 94 -4.17 -3.01 -3.93
CA ASP A 94 -5.62 -2.78 -3.97
C ASP A 94 -6.36 -3.62 -2.90
N TYR A 95 -5.84 -3.59 -1.66
CA TYR A 95 -6.37 -4.32 -0.48
C TYR A 95 -6.19 -5.84 -0.47
N HIS A 96 -5.50 -6.42 -1.45
CA HIS A 96 -5.37 -7.86 -1.59
C HIS A 96 -3.92 -8.33 -1.73
N PRO A 97 -3.58 -9.54 -1.23
CA PRO A 97 -2.30 -10.17 -1.51
C PRO A 97 -2.03 -10.28 -3.02
N CYS A 98 -0.86 -9.86 -3.47
CA CYS A 98 -0.42 -10.00 -4.84
C CYS A 98 0.95 -10.68 -4.92
N ASN A 99 1.19 -11.31 -6.07
CA ASN A 99 2.52 -11.82 -6.40
C ASN A 99 3.48 -10.65 -6.67
N TRP A 100 4.76 -10.94 -6.51
CA TRP A 100 5.87 -10.09 -6.95
C TRP A 100 5.83 -9.80 -8.45
#